data_AF-A0A948PNI9-F1
#
_entry.id   AF-A0A948PNI9-F1
#
_cell.length_a   1.000
_cell.length_b   1.000
_cell.length_c   1.000
_cell.angle_alpha   90.00
_cell.angle_beta   90.00
_cell.angle_gamma   90.00
#
_symmetry.space_group_name_H-M   'P 1'
#
loop_
_entity.id
_entity.type
_entity.pdbx_description
1 polymer ?
#
loop_
_entity_poly.entity_id
_entity_poly.type
_entity_poly.pdbx_seq_one_letter_code
_entity_poly.pdbx_strand_id
1 'polypeptide(L)'
;MNCLGVRREDKNKWERRAPLVPGHIKELKRDGVPFVVQPSPIRVFEDEEYRTAGAKISEDLSDCAVILAVKEIPLDLIRKNTVYLFFSHTIKGQPQNMPLLKKMMEMETTLIDYERIVDGKNSRLLFFGTQAGQAGMIETLHALGRRFRLTSGPNPFETIRQTCS
;
A
#
# COMPACT_ATOMS: atom_id res chain seq x y z
N MET A 1 -1.52 3.64 -24.34
CA MET A 1 -0.13 3.80 -23.84
C MET A 1 0.05 2.83 -22.69
N ASN A 2 1.13 2.06 -22.63
CA ASN A 2 1.34 1.12 -21.51
C ASN A 2 1.93 1.88 -20.31
N CYS A 3 1.09 2.62 -19.56
CA CYS A 3 1.50 3.22 -18.29
C CYS A 3 1.13 2.38 -17.08
N LEU A 4 1.92 2.57 -16.01
CA LEU A 4 1.63 2.07 -14.67
C LEU A 4 0.98 3.18 -13.84
N GLY A 5 -0.16 2.86 -13.27
CA GLY A 5 -0.92 3.72 -12.36
C GLY A 5 -0.61 3.39 -10.91
N VAL A 6 -0.26 4.38 -10.09
CA VAL A 6 -0.22 4.23 -8.62
C VAL A 6 -1.50 4.85 -8.05
N ARG A 7 -2.39 3.99 -7.55
CA ARG A 7 -3.65 4.42 -6.94
C ARG A 7 -3.41 5.08 -5.58
N ARG A 8 -4.28 6.01 -5.18
CA ARG A 8 -4.35 6.44 -3.77
C ARG A 8 -5.01 5.37 -2.91
N GLU A 9 -4.54 5.23 -1.69
CA GLU A 9 -5.23 4.43 -0.68
C GLU A 9 -6.38 5.24 -0.06
N ASP A 10 -7.51 4.59 0.18
CA ASP A 10 -8.72 5.18 0.75
C ASP A 10 -9.39 4.25 1.78
N LYS A 11 -8.80 3.08 2.07
CA LYS A 11 -9.35 2.09 3.00
C LYS A 11 -9.58 2.66 4.39
N ASN A 12 -8.65 3.48 4.87
CA ASN A 12 -8.75 4.22 6.11
C ASN A 12 -7.72 5.37 6.12
N LYS A 13 -7.91 6.33 7.04
CA LYS A 13 -7.03 7.51 7.20
C LYS A 13 -5.59 7.19 7.65
N TRP A 14 -5.34 5.97 8.11
CA TRP A 14 -4.05 5.53 8.65
C TRP A 14 -3.20 4.77 7.63
N GLU A 15 -3.77 4.42 6.47
CA GLU A 15 -3.05 3.73 5.40
C GLU A 15 -2.26 4.74 4.57
N ARG A 16 -1.11 5.15 5.13
CA ARG A 16 -0.23 6.15 4.53
C ARG A 16 0.81 5.54 3.57
N ARG A 17 0.85 4.21 3.42
CA ARG A 17 1.85 3.53 2.59
C ARG A 17 1.56 3.73 1.10
N ALA A 18 2.57 3.48 0.28
CA ALA A 18 2.48 3.46 -1.17
C ALA A 18 3.10 2.15 -1.69
N PRO A 19 2.60 1.59 -2.82
CA PRO A 19 3.16 0.36 -3.40
C PRO A 19 4.54 0.60 -4.01
N LEU A 20 4.82 1.83 -4.47
CA LEU A 20 6.13 2.29 -4.94
C LEU A 20 6.45 3.62 -4.29
N VAL A 21 7.72 3.85 -3.95
CA VAL A 21 8.20 5.12 -3.43
C VAL A 21 8.75 5.98 -4.57
N PRO A 22 8.89 7.31 -4.42
CA PRO A 22 9.42 8.18 -5.47
C PRO A 22 10.78 7.72 -6.04
N GLY A 23 11.65 7.15 -5.22
CA GLY A 23 12.91 6.55 -5.66
C GLY A 23 12.74 5.42 -6.70
N HIS A 24 11.79 4.51 -6.48
CA HIS A 24 11.51 3.42 -7.44
C HIS A 24 10.95 3.96 -8.75
N ILE A 25 10.10 5.00 -8.68
CA ILE A 25 9.54 5.66 -9.87
C ILE A 25 10.66 6.28 -10.69
N LYS A 26 11.59 6.98 -10.04
CA LYS A 26 12.75 7.60 -10.70
C LYS A 26 13.64 6.57 -11.38
N GLU A 27 13.84 5.41 -10.76
CA GLU A 27 14.60 4.30 -11.32
C GLU A 27 13.91 3.73 -12.56
N LEU A 28 12.66 3.28 -12.42
CA LEU A 28 11.90 2.68 -13.52
C LEU A 28 11.62 3.66 -14.67
N LYS A 29 11.55 4.96 -14.37
CA LYS A 29 11.43 5.99 -15.41
C LYS A 29 12.66 6.06 -16.32
N ARG A 30 13.86 5.76 -15.79
CA ARG A 30 15.10 5.66 -16.60
C ARG A 30 15.03 4.49 -17.58
N ASP A 31 14.31 3.44 -17.22
CA ASP A 31 14.04 2.28 -18.09
C ASP A 31 12.90 2.53 -19.09
N GLY A 32 12.43 3.78 -19.20
CA GLY A 32 11.40 4.18 -20.16
C GLY A 32 9.96 3.91 -19.70
N VAL A 33 9.76 3.50 -18.45
CA VAL A 33 8.42 3.16 -17.93
C VAL A 33 7.64 4.43 -17.57
N PRO A 34 6.46 4.69 -18.18
CA PRO A 34 5.65 5.85 -17.85
C PRO A 34 4.77 5.58 -16.62
N PHE A 35 4.77 6.51 -15.67
CA PHE A 35 3.95 6.45 -14.47
C PHE A 35 2.92 7.56 -14.41
N VAL A 36 1.71 7.19 -13.98
CA VAL A 36 0.68 8.12 -13.52
C VAL A 36 0.40 7.83 -12.05
N VAL A 37 0.42 8.85 -11.21
CA VAL A 37 0.20 8.72 -9.76
C VAL A 37 -1.04 9.53 -9.40
N GLN A 38 -1.99 8.89 -8.72
CA GLN A 38 -3.13 9.60 -8.15
C GLN A 38 -2.69 10.48 -6.98
N PRO A 39 -3.17 11.75 -6.94
CA PRO A 39 -3.04 12.60 -5.77
C PRO A 39 -3.56 11.90 -4.51
N SER A 40 -2.85 12.06 -3.40
CA SER A 40 -3.27 11.48 -2.12
C SER A 40 -2.99 12.42 -0.95
N PRO A 41 -4.00 12.78 -0.14
CA PRO A 41 -3.80 13.62 1.03
C PRO A 41 -3.25 12.86 2.25
N ILE A 42 -3.25 11.51 2.22
CA ILE A 42 -2.85 10.69 3.37
C ILE A 42 -1.52 9.96 3.16
N ARG A 43 -1.06 9.81 1.91
CA ARG A 43 0.18 9.11 1.58
C ARG A 43 1.37 9.77 2.28
N VAL A 44 2.33 8.97 2.72
CA VAL A 44 3.52 9.44 3.43
C VAL A 44 4.46 10.26 2.55
N PHE A 45 4.44 10.01 1.24
CA PHE A 45 5.18 10.76 0.23
C PHE A 45 4.26 11.77 -0.46
N GLU A 46 4.72 13.00 -0.57
CA GLU A 46 3.99 14.10 -1.19
C GLU A 46 3.91 13.93 -2.72
N ASP A 47 2.86 14.48 -3.33
CA ASP A 47 2.65 14.41 -4.78
C ASP A 47 3.80 15.07 -5.57
N GLU A 48 4.43 16.11 -5.00
CA GLU A 48 5.56 16.80 -5.64
C GLU A 48 6.83 15.93 -5.68
N GLU A 49 7.01 15.01 -4.72
CA GLU A 49 8.11 14.05 -4.76
C GLU A 49 7.97 13.09 -5.96
N TYR A 50 6.74 12.64 -6.24
CA TYR A 50 6.46 11.82 -7.42
C TYR A 50 6.62 12.60 -8.72
N ARG A 51 6.19 13.86 -8.75
CA ARG A 51 6.38 14.75 -9.91
C ARG A 51 7.87 14.94 -10.21
N THR A 52 8.66 15.20 -9.17
CA THR A 52 10.13 15.33 -9.26
C THR A 52 10.79 14.02 -9.70
N ALA A 53 10.23 12.87 -9.32
CA ALA A 53 10.67 11.55 -9.79
C ALA A 53 10.31 11.25 -11.26
N GLY A 54 9.52 12.11 -11.93
CA GLY A 54 9.17 11.98 -13.34
C GLY A 54 7.83 11.27 -13.61
N ALA A 55 6.97 11.12 -12.59
CA ALA A 55 5.59 10.67 -12.78
C ALA A 55 4.65 11.83 -13.14
N LYS A 56 3.60 11.52 -13.91
CA LYS A 56 2.46 12.42 -14.12
C LYS A 56 1.51 12.31 -12.93
N ILE A 57 1.14 13.44 -12.32
CA ILE A 57 0.12 13.47 -11.28
C ILE A 57 -1.26 13.63 -11.93
N SER A 58 -2.18 12.70 -11.70
CA SER A 58 -3.53 12.76 -12.27
C SER A 58 -4.52 11.90 -11.49
N GLU A 59 -5.74 12.43 -11.30
CA GLU A 59 -6.88 11.65 -10.78
C GLU A 59 -7.26 10.49 -11.70
N ASP A 60 -7.12 10.70 -13.01
CA ASP A 60 -7.50 9.71 -14.00
C ASP A 60 -6.34 8.75 -14.29
N LEU A 61 -6.63 7.46 -14.10
CA LEU A 61 -5.72 6.36 -14.43
C LEU A 61 -6.17 5.60 -15.68
N SER A 62 -7.20 6.07 -16.40
CA SER A 62 -7.89 5.34 -17.51
C SER A 62 -6.92 4.80 -18.56
N ASP A 63 -5.89 5.58 -18.87
CA ASP A 63 -4.84 5.24 -19.82
C ASP A 63 -3.85 4.17 -19.32
N CYS A 64 -3.87 3.81 -18.03
CA CYS A 64 -2.92 2.85 -17.47
C CYS A 64 -3.44 1.42 -17.51
N ALA A 65 -2.67 0.58 -18.20
CA ALA A 65 -2.93 -0.85 -18.37
C ALA A 65 -2.70 -1.64 -17.08
N VAL A 66 -1.83 -1.14 -16.19
CA VAL A 66 -1.50 -1.76 -14.91
C VAL A 66 -1.74 -0.75 -13.78
N ILE A 67 -2.48 -1.14 -12.75
CA ILE A 67 -2.70 -0.34 -11.54
C ILE A 67 -2.11 -1.05 -10.32
N LEU A 68 -1.30 -0.33 -9.55
CA LEU A 68 -0.77 -0.77 -8.26
C LEU A 68 -1.54 -0.11 -7.11
N ALA A 69 -1.83 -0.90 -6.08
CA ALA A 69 -2.37 -0.46 -4.81
C ALA A 69 -1.79 -1.30 -3.65
N VAL A 70 -1.89 -0.82 -2.43
CA VAL A 70 -1.52 -1.56 -1.22
C VAL A 70 -2.70 -2.43 -0.78
N LYS A 71 -3.91 -1.87 -0.67
CA LYS A 71 -5.09 -2.58 -0.15
C LYS A 71 -6.13 -2.85 -1.23
N GLU A 72 -7.25 -3.44 -0.82
CA GLU A 72 -8.33 -3.80 -1.72
C GLU A 72 -8.93 -2.54 -2.38
N ILE A 73 -9.29 -2.69 -3.65
CA ILE A 73 -9.87 -1.61 -4.44
C ILE A 73 -11.40 -1.71 -4.39
N PRO A 74 -12.13 -0.60 -4.17
CA PRO A 74 -13.59 -0.55 -4.28
C PRO A 74 -14.11 -1.12 -5.60
N LEU A 75 -15.24 -1.83 -5.55
CA LEU A 75 -15.78 -2.58 -6.69
C LEU A 75 -16.14 -1.70 -7.88
N ASP A 76 -16.56 -0.47 -7.63
CA ASP A 76 -16.92 0.56 -8.60
C ASP A 76 -15.70 1.15 -9.34
N LEU A 77 -14.51 0.98 -8.78
CA LEU A 77 -13.24 1.44 -9.38
C LEU A 77 -12.54 0.35 -10.19
N ILE A 78 -13.07 -0.89 -10.19
CA ILE A 78 -12.56 -1.98 -11.02
C ILE A 78 -12.99 -1.76 -12.47
N ARG A 79 -12.02 -1.69 -13.37
CA ARG A 79 -12.22 -1.41 -14.79
C ARG A 79 -11.96 -2.63 -15.64
N LYS A 80 -12.59 -2.67 -16.81
CA LYS A 80 -12.46 -3.78 -17.74
C LYS A 80 -11.02 -3.91 -18.25
N ASN A 81 -10.53 -5.12 -18.50
CA ASN A 81 -9.25 -5.38 -19.19
C ASN A 81 -8.03 -4.69 -18.56
N THR A 82 -8.05 -4.50 -17.25
CA THR A 82 -6.97 -3.85 -16.51
C THR A 82 -6.23 -4.88 -15.66
N VAL A 83 -4.90 -4.76 -15.56
CA VAL A 83 -4.08 -5.57 -14.66
C VAL A 83 -3.97 -4.84 -13.32
N TYR A 84 -4.20 -5.55 -12.21
CA TYR A 84 -4.11 -5.00 -10.86
C TYR A 84 -3.08 -5.75 -10.01
N LEU A 85 -2.25 -4.99 -9.28
CA LEU A 85 -1.26 -5.50 -8.33
C LEU A 85 -1.58 -4.95 -6.93
N PHE A 86 -2.05 -5.79 -6.01
CA PHE A 86 -2.34 -5.40 -4.63
C PHE A 86 -2.55 -6.64 -3.71
N PHE A 87 -2.64 -6.40 -2.40
CA PHE A 87 -3.09 -7.44 -1.44
C PHE A 87 -4.61 -7.59 -1.52
N SER A 88 -5.10 -8.58 -2.27
CA SER A 88 -6.55 -8.75 -2.47
C SER A 88 -7.25 -9.44 -1.30
N HIS A 89 -6.49 -10.18 -0.49
CA HIS A 89 -6.99 -11.05 0.58
C HIS A 89 -8.07 -12.05 0.10
N THR A 90 -8.05 -12.45 -1.19
CA THR A 90 -9.02 -13.41 -1.77
C THR A 90 -8.56 -14.86 -1.69
N ILE A 91 -7.25 -15.12 -1.58
CA ILE A 91 -6.65 -16.47 -1.61
C ILE A 91 -7.22 -17.42 -0.55
N LYS A 92 -7.59 -16.87 0.61
CA LYS A 92 -8.16 -17.64 1.72
C LYS A 92 -9.66 -17.93 1.58
N GLY A 93 -10.29 -17.53 0.47
CA GLY A 93 -11.72 -17.78 0.22
C GLY A 93 -12.67 -17.10 1.21
N GLN A 94 -12.23 -16.00 1.86
CA GLN A 94 -13.04 -15.34 2.87
C GLN A 94 -14.26 -14.66 2.22
N PRO A 95 -15.50 -14.91 2.71
CA PRO A 95 -16.73 -14.44 2.07
C PRO A 95 -16.75 -12.93 1.78
N GLN A 96 -16.18 -12.14 2.68
CA GLN A 96 -16.09 -10.67 2.57
C GLN A 96 -15.33 -10.17 1.32
N ASN A 97 -14.37 -10.95 0.81
CA ASN A 97 -13.54 -10.56 -0.34
C ASN A 97 -13.98 -11.25 -1.64
N MET A 98 -14.93 -12.20 -1.59
CA MET A 98 -15.43 -12.88 -2.77
C MET A 98 -16.18 -11.97 -3.76
N PRO A 99 -16.91 -10.91 -3.33
CA PRO A 99 -17.48 -9.94 -4.26
C PRO A 99 -16.42 -9.25 -5.15
N LEU A 100 -15.24 -8.97 -4.59
CA LEU A 100 -14.12 -8.41 -5.35
C LEU A 100 -13.63 -9.39 -6.41
N LEU A 101 -13.38 -10.64 -6.03
CA LEU A 101 -12.96 -11.67 -6.97
C LEU A 101 -13.99 -11.86 -8.10
N LYS A 102 -15.27 -11.94 -7.75
CA LYS A 102 -16.37 -12.04 -8.73
C LYS A 102 -16.38 -10.85 -9.69
N LYS A 103 -16.28 -9.63 -9.17
CA LYS A 103 -16.23 -8.40 -9.98
C LYS A 103 -15.01 -8.39 -10.91
N MET A 104 -13.86 -8.82 -10.42
CA MET A 104 -12.63 -8.91 -11.22
C MET A 104 -12.75 -9.93 -12.37
N MET A 105 -13.46 -11.03 -12.15
CA MET A 105 -13.78 -12.02 -13.21
C MET A 105 -14.77 -11.45 -14.24
N GLU A 106 -15.85 -10.82 -13.79
CA GLU A 106 -16.85 -10.17 -14.67
C GLU A 106 -16.23 -9.07 -15.55
N MET A 107 -15.25 -8.35 -15.02
CA MET A 107 -14.56 -7.27 -15.72
C MET A 107 -13.35 -7.76 -16.55
N GLU A 108 -13.14 -9.07 -16.70
CA GLU A 108 -12.03 -9.62 -17.48
C GLU A 108 -10.65 -9.04 -17.05
N THR A 109 -10.47 -8.85 -15.74
CA THR A 109 -9.24 -8.25 -15.19
C THR A 109 -8.21 -9.32 -14.84
N THR A 110 -6.95 -8.91 -14.80
CA THR A 110 -5.86 -9.76 -14.31
C THR A 110 -5.46 -9.30 -12.91
N LEU A 111 -5.56 -10.19 -11.92
CA LEU A 111 -5.07 -9.95 -10.57
C LEU A 111 -3.69 -10.59 -10.37
N ILE A 112 -2.69 -9.77 -10.01
CA ILE A 112 -1.39 -10.22 -9.51
C ILE A 112 -1.36 -9.93 -8.01
N ASP A 113 -1.66 -10.96 -7.21
CA ASP A 113 -1.74 -10.81 -5.76
C ASP A 113 -0.35 -10.82 -5.11
N TYR A 114 -0.03 -9.76 -4.36
CA TYR A 114 1.23 -9.65 -3.61
C TYR A 114 1.46 -10.80 -2.62
N GLU A 115 0.39 -11.44 -2.10
CA GLU A 115 0.52 -12.59 -1.20
C GLU A 115 1.11 -13.83 -1.90
N ARG A 116 1.04 -13.92 -3.24
CA ARG A 116 1.55 -15.05 -4.03
C ARG A 116 2.86 -14.75 -4.74
N ILE A 117 3.46 -13.59 -4.52
CA ILE A 117 4.81 -13.29 -4.98
C ILE A 117 5.80 -13.97 -4.04
N VAL A 118 6.26 -15.15 -4.46
CA VAL A 118 7.13 -16.06 -3.71
C VAL A 118 8.40 -16.40 -4.51
N ASP A 119 9.46 -16.81 -3.81
CA ASP A 119 10.67 -17.35 -4.43
C ASP A 119 10.51 -18.83 -4.85
N GLY A 120 11.58 -19.42 -5.42
CA GLY A 120 11.60 -20.83 -5.81
C GLY A 120 11.45 -21.84 -4.66
N LYS A 121 11.56 -21.39 -3.41
CA LYS A 121 11.32 -22.18 -2.19
C LYS A 121 9.96 -21.87 -1.56
N ASN A 122 9.09 -21.17 -2.28
CA ASN A 122 7.76 -20.74 -1.84
C ASN A 122 7.77 -19.78 -0.64
N SER A 123 8.89 -19.09 -0.41
CA SER A 123 9.00 -18.03 0.61
C SER A 123 8.50 -16.72 0.03
N ARG A 124 7.59 -16.05 0.74
CA ARG A 124 7.00 -14.77 0.29
C ARG A 124 8.08 -13.69 0.22
N LEU A 125 8.14 -12.96 -0.89
CA LEU A 125 9.11 -11.87 -1.10
C LEU A 125 8.60 -10.52 -0.58
N LEU A 126 7.28 -10.31 -0.60
CA LEU A 126 6.64 -9.07 -0.16
C LEU A 126 5.98 -9.25 1.20
N PHE A 127 6.61 -8.72 2.26
CA PHE A 127 6.04 -8.70 3.60
C PHE A 127 6.52 -7.49 4.41
N PHE A 128 5.68 -7.03 5.33
CA PHE A 128 5.95 -5.88 6.20
C PHE A 128 6.49 -6.29 7.59
N GLY A 129 7.12 -7.46 7.70
CA GLY A 129 7.40 -8.13 8.98
C GLY A 129 8.31 -7.32 9.90
N THR A 130 9.43 -6.82 9.37
CA THR A 130 10.41 -6.05 10.16
C THR A 130 9.81 -4.74 10.66
N GLN A 131 9.11 -4.00 9.80
CA GLN A 131 8.47 -2.73 10.16
C GLN A 131 7.33 -2.94 11.16
N ALA A 132 6.54 -4.01 11.01
CA ALA A 132 5.51 -4.38 11.97
C ALA A 132 6.09 -4.73 13.35
N GLY A 133 7.23 -5.44 13.38
CA GLY A 133 7.93 -5.75 14.63
C GLY A 133 8.47 -4.51 15.34
N GLN A 134 9.10 -3.60 14.58
CA GLN A 134 9.57 -2.31 15.11
C GLN A 134 8.42 -1.46 15.65
N ALA A 135 7.31 -1.36 14.90
CA ALA A 135 6.14 -0.62 15.36
C ALA A 135 5.50 -1.23 16.61
N GLY A 136 5.37 -2.57 16.65
CA GLY A 136 4.86 -3.26 17.83
C GLY A 136 5.73 -3.07 19.07
N MET A 137 7.06 -3.06 18.91
CA MET A 137 8.00 -2.77 19.99
C MET A 137 7.83 -1.35 20.52
N ILE A 138 7.79 -0.34 19.65
CA ILE A 138 7.63 1.07 20.04
C ILE A 138 6.30 1.27 20.78
N GLU A 139 5.20 0.71 20.25
CA GLU A 139 3.88 0.81 20.88
C GLU A 139 3.83 0.12 22.25
N THR A 140 4.51 -1.03 22.39
CA THR A 140 4.61 -1.74 23.67
C THR A 140 5.36 -0.91 24.70
N LEU A 141 6.49 -0.31 24.32
CA LEU A 141 7.27 0.56 25.22
C LEU A 141 6.48 1.83 25.60
N HIS A 142 5.77 2.43 24.65
CA HIS A 142 4.87 3.56 24.91
C HIS A 142 3.77 3.19 25.91
N ALA A 143 3.06 2.07 25.69
CA ALA A 143 2.02 1.58 26.58
C ALA A 143 2.55 1.26 27.99
N LEU A 144 3.74 0.66 28.07
CA LEU A 144 4.42 0.39 29.33
C LEU A 144 4.74 1.68 30.09
N GLY A 145 5.22 2.71 29.39
CA GLY A 145 5.49 4.02 29.99
C GLY A 145 4.24 4.67 30.58
N ARG A 146 3.11 4.60 29.87
CA ARG A 146 1.82 5.07 30.39
C ARG A 146 1.33 4.27 31.59
N ARG A 147 1.52 2.95 31.59
CA ARG A 147 1.16 2.09 32.71
C ARG A 147 1.99 2.43 33.95
N PHE A 148 3.31 2.52 33.83
CA PHE A 148 4.17 2.86 34.95
C PHE A 148 3.89 4.25 35.51
N ARG A 149 3.53 5.22 34.66
CA ARG A 149 3.08 6.53 35.15
C ARG A 149 1.92 6.43 36.14
N LEU A 150 1.00 5.48 35.93
CA LEU A 150 -0.17 5.26 36.77
C LEU A 150 0.12 4.37 37.99
N THR A 151 1.04 3.40 37.88
CA THR A 151 1.27 2.39 38.94
C THR A 151 2.50 2.66 39.80
N SER A 152 3.52 3.32 39.25
CA SER A 152 4.88 3.36 39.78
C SER A 152 5.53 4.75 39.70
N GLY A 153 4.88 5.72 39.07
CA GLY A 153 5.36 7.09 38.93
C GLY A 153 6.16 7.36 37.65
N PRO A 154 6.90 8.48 37.58
CA PRO A 154 7.64 8.90 36.39
C PRO A 154 8.64 7.86 35.90
N ASN A 155 8.72 7.64 34.59
CA ASN A 155 9.65 6.66 34.00
C ASN A 155 10.21 7.08 32.62
N PRO A 156 11.35 6.51 32.18
CA PRO A 156 12.01 6.90 30.93
C PRO A 156 11.16 6.69 29.66
N PHE A 157 10.21 5.75 29.68
CA PHE A 157 9.41 5.40 28.50
C PHE A 157 8.29 6.41 28.21
N GLU A 158 8.01 7.36 29.11
CA GLU A 158 7.03 8.44 28.87
C GLU A 158 7.42 9.36 27.71
N THR A 159 8.70 9.40 27.35
CA THR A 159 9.21 10.20 26.22
C THR A 159 8.99 9.55 24.86
N ILE A 160 8.66 8.25 24.83
CA ILE A 160 8.42 7.50 23.61
C ILE A 160 7.06 7.91 23.03
N ARG A 161 7.08 8.40 21.80
CA ARG A 161 5.85 8.74 21.04
C ARG A 161 5.24 7.50 20.41
N GLN A 162 3.93 7.52 20.20
CA GLN A 162 3.26 6.47 19.45
C GLN A 162 3.76 6.42 18.01
N THR A 163 3.75 5.21 17.45
CA THR A 163 4.25 4.96 16.11
C THR A 163 3.34 5.47 14.99
N CYS A 164 2.06 5.72 15.28
CA CYS A 164 1.04 6.11 14.29
C CYS A 164 0.20 7.32 14.72
N SER A 165 0.73 8.19 15.59
CA SER A 165 0.09 9.45 15.98
C SER A 165 0.28 10.56 14.96
#